data_AF-A0AAP0ENM1-F1
#
_entry.id   AF-A0AAP0ENM1-F1
#
_cell.length_a   1.000
_cell.length_b   1.000
_cell.length_c   1.000
_cell.angle_alpha   90.00
_cell.angle_beta   90.00
_cell.angle_gamma   90.00
#
_symmetry.space_group_name_H-M   'P 1'
#
loop_
_entity.id
_entity.type
_entity.pdbx_description
1 polymer ?
#
loop_
_entity_poly.entity_id
_entity_poly.type
_entity_poly.pdbx_seq_one_letter_code
_entity_poly.pdbx_strand_id
1 'polypeptide(L)' 'MYNPDRVIRQFGLKQRIPPLTNTSKELHKIDLRGKTDKDWSAEHSDYVSMWTERASNIANDELLEELIGFYDSYMV' A
#
# COMPACT_ATOMS: atom_id res chain seq x y z
N MET A 1 -1.48 -1.79 -9.77
CA MET A 1 -1.42 -0.83 -8.66
C MET A 1 -0.16 -1.12 -7.85
N TYR A 2 0.64 -0.09 -7.56
CA TYR A 2 1.93 -0.19 -6.86
C TYR A 2 1.66 -0.25 -5.35
N ASN A 3 2.02 -1.35 -4.70
CA ASN A 3 1.89 -1.47 -3.25
C ASN A 3 3.32 -1.51 -2.66
N PRO A 4 3.68 -0.62 -1.73
CA PRO A 4 5.04 -0.49 -1.21
C PRO A 4 5.50 -1.73 -0.41
N ASP A 5 4.56 -2.43 0.22
CA ASP A 5 4.75 -3.77 0.82
C ASP A 5 5.29 -4.80 -0.20
N ARG A 6 5.02 -4.61 -1.50
CA ARG A 6 5.54 -5.47 -2.59
C ARG A 6 6.96 -5.15 -3.04
N VAL A 7 7.59 -4.13 -2.46
CA VAL A 7 8.95 -3.70 -2.80
C VAL A 7 9.85 -3.50 -1.57
N ILE A 8 9.41 -3.90 -0.37
CA ILE A 8 10.23 -3.77 0.86
C ILE A 8 11.55 -4.53 0.79
N ARG A 9 11.65 -5.53 -0.11
CA ARG A 9 12.90 -6.23 -0.42
C ARG A 9 14.00 -5.34 -1.00
N GLN A 10 13.64 -4.27 -1.72
CA GLN A 10 14.61 -3.29 -2.21
C GLN A 10 15.30 -2.52 -1.07
N PHE A 11 14.67 -2.51 0.11
CA PHE A 11 15.19 -1.88 1.33
C PHE A 11 15.83 -2.90 2.29
N GLY A 12 16.08 -4.14 1.84
CA GLY A 12 16.71 -5.19 2.64
C GLY A 12 15.77 -5.84 3.66
N LEU A 13 14.46 -5.62 3.54
CA LEU A 13 13.45 -6.24 4.41
C LEU A 13 12.87 -7.50 3.76
N LYS A 14 12.52 -8.49 4.59
CA LYS A 14 11.86 -9.71 4.18
C LYS A 14 10.45 -9.38 3.68
N GLN A 15 10.19 -9.71 2.43
CA GLN A 15 8.89 -9.48 1.82
C GLN A 15 7.97 -10.69 2.05
N ARG A 16 6.97 -10.52 2.92
CA ARG A 16 5.88 -11.48 3.11
C ARG A 16 4.89 -11.40 1.95
N ILE A 17 4.05 -12.44 1.81
CA ILE A 17 2.92 -12.40 0.88
C ILE A 17 1.99 -11.26 1.34
N PRO A 18 1.76 -10.24 0.49
CA PRO A 18 0.88 -9.14 0.85
C PRO A 18 -0.55 -9.63 1.11
N PRO A 19 -1.25 -9.12 2.14
CA PRO A 19 -2.67 -9.35 2.30
C PRO A 19 -3.44 -8.77 1.10
N LEU A 20 -4.67 -9.27 0.89
CA LEU A 20 -5.58 -8.71 -0.10
C LEU A 20 -5.87 -7.24 0.23
N THR A 21 -5.28 -6.34 -0.54
CA THR A 21 -5.45 -4.91 -0.40
C THR A 21 -6.66 -4.47 -1.20
N ASN A 22 -7.60 -3.75 -0.56
CA ASN A 22 -8.74 -3.17 -1.27
C ASN A 22 -8.27 -1.98 -2.10
N THR A 23 -7.92 -2.25 -3.35
CA THR A 23 -7.71 -1.24 -4.37
C THR A 23 -9.09 -0.82 -4.88
N SER A 24 -9.79 0.05 -4.15
CA SER A 24 -11.17 0.45 -4.49
C SER A 24 -11.25 0.85 -5.97
N LYS A 25 -11.83 -0.03 -6.80
CA LYS A 25 -11.95 0.21 -8.25
C LYS A 25 -12.86 1.40 -8.54
N GLU A 26 -13.76 1.70 -7.62
CA GLU A 26 -14.64 2.85 -7.70
C GLU A 26 -13.88 4.17 -7.54
N LEU A 27 -12.84 4.23 -6.70
CA LEU A 27 -11.95 5.41 -6.64
C LEU A 27 -11.31 5.71 -7.99
N HIS A 28 -10.90 4.68 -8.73
CA HIS A 28 -10.28 4.87 -10.05
C HIS A 28 -11.27 5.44 -11.09
N LYS A 29 -12.57 5.34 -10.84
CA LYS A 29 -13.61 5.91 -11.70
C LYS A 29 -14.00 7.34 -11.30
N ILE A 30 -13.50 7.82 -10.16
CA ILE A 30 -13.72 9.20 -9.75
C ILE A 30 -12.87 10.11 -10.63
N ASP A 31 -13.49 10.69 -11.65
CA ASP A 31 -12.97 11.85 -12.32
C ASP A 31 -13.49 13.15 -11.68
N LEU A 32 -12.72 14.23 -11.85
CA LEU A 32 -13.01 15.56 -11.32
C LEU A 32 -14.04 16.33 -12.17
N ARG A 33 -14.59 15.71 -13.22
CA ARG A 33 -15.46 16.38 -14.20
C ARG A 33 -16.87 16.52 -13.62
N GLY A 34 -17.44 17.72 -13.75
CA GLY A 34 -18.85 17.98 -13.39
C GLY A 34 -19.19 17.91 -11.90
N LYS A 35 -18.20 17.91 -11.00
CA LYS A 35 -18.36 17.76 -9.55
C LYS A 35 -17.94 19.01 -8.79
N THR A 36 -18.57 20.14 -9.13
CA THR A 36 -18.34 21.43 -8.47
C THR A 36 -19.07 21.56 -7.13
N ASP A 37 -20.07 20.71 -6.88
CA ASP A 37 -20.88 20.62 -5.67
C ASP A 37 -20.39 19.56 -4.68
N LYS A 38 -19.38 18.78 -5.05
CA LYS A 38 -18.87 17.68 -4.23
C LYS A 38 -17.83 18.19 -3.24
N ASP A 39 -18.06 17.96 -1.95
CA ASP A 39 -17.06 18.20 -0.92
C ASP A 39 -16.02 17.08 -0.92
N TRP A 40 -14.94 17.30 -1.66
CA TRP A 40 -13.83 16.36 -1.75
C TRP A 40 -13.07 16.16 -0.44
N SER A 41 -13.16 17.12 0.49
CA SER A 41 -12.53 17.01 1.79
C SER A 41 -13.26 16.00 2.68
N ALA A 42 -14.59 16.00 2.63
CA ALA A 42 -15.41 15.00 3.29
C ALA A 42 -15.26 13.62 2.62
N GLU A 43 -15.35 13.55 1.28
CA GLU A 43 -15.26 12.31 0.51
C GLU A 43 -13.93 11.56 0.75
N HIS A 44 -12.81 12.29 0.89
CA HIS A 44 -11.49 11.69 1.07
C HIS A 44 -10.93 11.79 2.49
N SER A 45 -11.76 12.17 3.46
CA SER A 45 -11.34 12.38 4.86
C SER A 45 -10.60 11.18 5.45
N ASP A 46 -11.08 9.96 5.21
CA ASP A 46 -10.43 8.73 5.66
C ASP A 46 -9.00 8.59 5.11
N TYR A 47 -8.80 8.82 3.80
CA TYR A 47 -7.47 8.74 3.19
C TYR A 47 -6.53 9.83 3.71
N VAL A 48 -7.06 11.04 3.96
CA VAL A 48 -6.30 12.15 4.55
C VAL A 48 -5.86 11.80 5.98
N SER A 49 -6.75 11.19 6.78
CA SER A 49 -6.41 10.74 8.13
C SER A 49 -5.31 9.67 8.08
N MET A 50 -5.45 8.66 7.22
CA MET A 50 -4.43 7.62 7.04
C MET A 50 -3.07 8.20 6.65
N TRP A 51 -3.04 9.19 5.75
CA TRP A 51 -1.79 9.86 5.35
C TRP A 51 -1.19 10.72 6.46
N THR A 52 -2.02 11.32 7.30
CA THR A 52 -1.57 12.09 8.47
C THR A 52 -0.85 11.18 9.46
N GLU A 53 -1.34 9.94 9.61
CA GLU A 53 -0.75 8.89 10.44
C GLU A 53 0.35 8.08 9.73
N ARG A 54 0.89 8.55 8.60
CA ARG A 54 1.90 7.81 7.83
C ARG A 54 3.13 7.41 8.64
N ALA A 55 3.52 8.21 9.64
CA ALA A 55 4.66 7.90 10.50
C ALA A 55 4.44 6.65 11.37
N SER A 56 3.17 6.32 11.66
CA SER A 56 2.78 5.09 12.36
C SER A 56 2.71 3.88 11.42
N ASN A 57 2.67 4.12 10.11
CA ASN A 57 2.58 3.10 9.06
C ASN A 57 3.95 2.80 8.40
N ILE A 58 5.04 2.89 9.17
CA ILE A 58 6.36 2.49 8.70
C ILE A 58 6.45 0.96 8.70
N ALA A 59 6.88 0.39 7.58
CA ALA A 59 7.13 -1.04 7.46
C ALA A 59 8.27 -1.44 8.42
N ASN A 60 7.94 -2.18 9.47
CA ASN A 60 8.89 -2.85 10.35
C ASN A 60 8.81 -4.34 10.05
N ASP A 61 9.65 -4.84 9.14
CA ASP A 61 9.77 -6.27 8.88
C ASP A 61 11.19 -6.76 9.21
N GLU A 62 11.35 -8.07 9.23
CA GLU A 62 12.62 -8.74 9.49
C GLU A 62 13.65 -8.39 8.41
N LEU A 63 14.92 -8.21 8.77
CA LEU A 63 15.98 -8.04 7.78
C LEU A 63 16.12 -9.31 6.96
N LEU A 64 16.38 -9.17 5.66
CA LEU A 64 16.67 -10.29 4.79
C LEU A 64 18.11 -10.79 5.07
N GLU A 65 18.26 -11.68 6.05
CA GLU A 65 19.58 -12.17 6.50
C GLU A 65 20.26 -13.14 5.52
N GLU A 66 19.52 -13.87 4.66
CA GLU A 66 20.07 -14.93 3.82
C GLU A 66 19.69 -14.85 2.33
N LEU A 67 20.55 -15.44 1.48
CA LEU A 67 20.28 -15.73 0.07
C LEU A 67 18.99 -16.55 -0.04
N ILE A 68 17.96 -15.96 -0.63
CA ILE A 68 16.63 -16.54 -0.79
C ILE A 68 16.76 -17.88 -1.54
N GLY A 69 16.51 -18.98 -0.84
CA GLY A 69 16.47 -20.30 -1.46
C GLY A 69 15.32 -20.43 -2.46
N PHE A 70 15.50 -21.28 -3.47
CA PHE A 70 14.47 -21.56 -4.50
C PHE A 70 13.11 -22.00 -3.91
N TYR A 71 13.09 -22.50 -2.68
CA TYR A 71 11.90 -22.96 -1.95
C TYR A 71 11.30 -21.94 -0.99
N ASP A 72 11.78 -20.69 -0.99
CA ASP A 72 11.16 -19.64 -0.18
C ASP A 72 9.70 -19.43 -0.60
N SER A 73 8.79 -19.35 0.39
CA SER A 73 7.35 -19.17 0.20
C SER A 73 6.95 -17.98 -0.67
N TYR A 74 7.85 -17.02 -0.89
CA TYR A 74 7.65 -15.90 -1.80
C TYR A 74 7.85 -16.27 -3.28
N MET A 75 8.62 -17.32 -3.59
CA MET A 75 9.00 -17.71 -4.96
C MET A 75 8.11 -18.81 -5.55
N VAL A 76 7.09 -19.28 -4.81
CA VAL A 76 6.17 -20.38 -5.18
C VAL A 76 4.75 -19.86 -5.39
#